data_AF-A0A4Q6C8Q6-F1
#
_entry.id   AF-A0A4Q6C8Q6-F1
#
_cell.length_a   1.000
_cell.length_b   1.000
_cell.length_c   1.000
_cell.angle_alpha   90.00
_cell.angle_beta   90.00
_cell.angle_gamma   90.00
#
_symmetry.space_group_name_H-M   'P 1'
#
loop_
_entity.id
_entity.type
_entity.pdbx_description
1 polymer ?
#
loop_
_entity_poly.entity_id
_entity_poly.type
_entity_poly.pdbx_seq_one_letter_code
_entity_poly.pdbx_strand_id
1 'polypeptide(L)'
;MRAFVAIISGLLFSMQAHAAGADRIPGARYPSARGSGMGDSLLGFADDAQGALFYNPAMFGKIKSANLEPLNFKLSGNLDLIRSLGVDSYKYSGRSKYIDYLLAHRGDKPSHEFAVFPNITLPGFGFGLLYQSRTHATGIDPNYSYKSRTELIPTLGTGFRLASGVLRFGYSLQWVNRTEGQGTVSFASNSASVTNETRGSGSGFSHNGGMTVTLPYMYQPSFQFVARN
;
A
#
# COMPACT_ATOMS: atom_id res chain seq x y z
N MET A 1 11.53 28.32 -35.01
CA MET A 1 10.35 28.10 -34.14
C MET A 1 9.41 27.09 -34.80
N ARG A 2 9.66 25.78 -34.67
CA ARG A 2 8.79 24.64 -35.09
C ARG A 2 9.39 23.24 -34.83
N ALA A 3 10.24 23.07 -33.83
CA ALA A 3 10.88 21.77 -33.51
C ALA A 3 10.66 21.29 -32.06
N PHE A 4 9.89 22.02 -31.25
CA PHE A 4 9.78 21.75 -29.81
C PHE A 4 8.48 21.04 -29.38
N VAL A 5 7.58 20.74 -30.32
CA VAL A 5 6.25 20.18 -30.00
C VAL A 5 6.19 18.65 -30.18
N ALA A 6 7.17 18.01 -30.82
CA ALA A 6 7.13 16.58 -31.12
C ALA A 6 7.65 15.66 -30.00
N ILE A 7 8.33 16.19 -28.98
CA ILE A 7 8.92 15.38 -27.90
C ILE A 7 7.94 15.15 -26.74
N ILE A 8 6.87 15.95 -26.63
CA ILE A 8 5.90 15.84 -25.53
C ILE A 8 4.79 14.81 -25.84
N SER A 9 4.60 14.43 -27.10
CA SER A 9 3.53 13.50 -27.51
C SER A 9 3.90 12.01 -27.35
N GLY A 10 5.18 11.68 -27.18
CA GLY A 10 5.67 10.29 -27.09
C GLY A 10 5.62 9.66 -25.69
N LEU A 11 5.32 10.44 -24.65
CA LEU A 11 5.32 9.98 -23.25
C LEU A 11 3.93 9.59 -22.72
N LEU A 12 2.90 9.59 -23.56
CA LEU A 12 1.49 9.43 -23.12
C LEU A 12 0.83 8.09 -23.45
N PHE A 13 1.52 7.11 -24.04
CA PHE A 13 0.89 5.82 -24.35
C PHE A 13 1.80 4.62 -24.07
N SER A 14 1.77 4.17 -22.80
CA SER A 14 1.86 2.73 -22.45
C SER A 14 1.46 2.49 -21.00
N MET A 15 0.35 3.09 -20.54
CA MET A 15 -0.35 2.53 -19.37
C MET A 15 -1.21 1.36 -19.84
N GLN A 16 -0.56 0.22 -20.06
CA GLN A 16 -1.29 -1.04 -19.96
C GLN A 16 -1.74 -1.14 -18.51
N ALA A 17 -3.05 -1.02 -18.29
CA ALA A 17 -3.72 -1.35 -17.04
C ALA A 17 -3.61 -2.86 -16.80
N HIS A 18 -2.40 -3.33 -16.53
CA HIS A 18 -2.20 -4.57 -15.80
C HIS A 18 -2.70 -4.32 -14.38
N ALA A 19 -3.35 -5.30 -13.77
CA ALA A 19 -3.77 -5.28 -12.38
C ALA A 19 -2.56 -5.04 -11.47
N ALA A 20 -2.19 -3.77 -11.26
CA ALA A 20 -0.93 -3.31 -10.67
C ALA A 20 -0.88 -3.51 -9.14
N GLY A 21 -1.80 -4.30 -8.58
CA GLY A 21 -1.83 -4.67 -7.17
C GLY A 21 -1.09 -5.96 -6.84
N ALA A 22 -0.76 -6.80 -7.81
CA ALA A 22 -0.29 -8.17 -7.55
C ALA A 22 1.21 -8.27 -7.25
N ASP A 23 2.06 -7.51 -7.94
CA ASP A 23 3.52 -7.50 -7.75
C ASP A 23 4.01 -6.17 -7.18
N ARG A 24 3.80 -5.97 -5.88
CA ARG A 24 4.55 -4.96 -5.14
C ARG A 24 5.77 -5.59 -4.51
N ILE A 25 6.95 -5.07 -4.87
CA ILE A 25 8.22 -5.34 -4.18
C ILE A 25 8.00 -5.03 -2.68
N PRO A 26 8.48 -5.88 -1.73
CA PRO A 26 8.54 -5.52 -0.31
C PRO A 26 9.10 -4.10 -0.12
N GLY A 27 8.48 -3.28 0.74
CA GLY A 27 8.88 -1.88 0.95
C GLY A 27 8.36 -0.87 -0.08
N ALA A 28 7.81 -1.29 -1.22
CA ALA A 28 7.55 -0.37 -2.33
C ALA A 28 6.42 0.65 -2.11
N ARG A 29 5.45 0.41 -1.21
CA ARG A 29 4.43 1.35 -0.68
C ARG A 29 3.38 0.62 0.16
N TYR A 30 3.17 1.07 1.39
CA TYR A 30 2.02 0.71 2.23
C TYR A 30 1.04 1.88 2.27
N PRO A 31 0.02 1.90 1.39
CA PRO A 31 -0.78 3.09 1.24
C PRO A 31 -1.75 3.23 2.41
N SER A 32 -1.83 4.43 2.96
CA SER A 32 -2.86 4.79 3.92
C SER A 32 -4.21 4.96 3.23
N ALA A 33 -5.30 4.94 3.99
CA ALA A 33 -6.62 5.27 3.45
C ALA A 33 -6.61 6.68 2.82
N ARG A 34 -5.98 7.64 3.52
CA ARG A 34 -5.75 9.00 3.02
C ARG A 34 -4.88 9.03 1.77
N GLY A 35 -3.79 8.25 1.73
CA GLY A 35 -2.89 8.15 0.58
C GLY A 35 -3.60 7.65 -0.66
N SER A 36 -4.39 6.59 -0.47
CA SER A 36 -5.22 6.02 -1.53
C SER A 36 -6.26 7.03 -2.02
N GLY A 37 -6.92 7.76 -1.13
CA GLY A 37 -7.90 8.81 -1.48
C GLY A 37 -7.29 10.02 -2.20
N MET A 38 -6.00 10.28 -2.00
CA MET A 38 -5.26 11.36 -2.67
C MET A 38 -4.52 10.89 -3.93
N GLY A 39 -4.85 9.71 -4.48
CA GLY A 39 -4.19 9.16 -5.67
C GLY A 39 -2.70 8.86 -5.44
N ASP A 40 -2.34 8.43 -4.23
CA ASP A 40 -0.97 8.18 -3.78
C ASP A 40 -0.02 9.40 -3.81
N SER A 41 -0.57 10.62 -3.93
CA SER A 41 0.17 11.89 -3.91
C SER A 41 0.59 12.36 -2.49
N LEU A 42 0.76 11.44 -1.55
CA LEU A 42 0.86 11.79 -0.12
C LEU A 42 2.24 12.30 0.31
N LEU A 43 3.23 12.31 -0.59
CA LEU A 43 4.56 12.90 -0.36
C LEU A 43 4.41 14.32 0.21
N GLY A 44 3.64 15.16 -0.50
CA GLY A 44 3.41 16.58 -0.22
C GLY A 44 2.79 16.92 1.14
N PHE A 45 1.93 16.03 1.61
CA PHE A 45 0.83 16.38 2.52
C PHE A 45 0.75 15.49 3.76
N ALA A 46 1.67 14.54 3.92
CA ALA A 46 1.80 13.77 5.14
C ALA A 46 1.98 14.69 6.36
N ASP A 47 1.04 14.62 7.29
CA ASP A 47 1.11 15.18 8.64
C ASP A 47 0.62 14.17 9.70
N ASP A 48 0.46 12.92 9.27
CA ASP A 48 0.07 11.75 10.05
C ASP A 48 1.24 10.76 10.17
N ALA A 49 1.16 9.84 11.13
CA ALA A 49 2.18 8.83 11.36
C ALA A 49 2.40 7.95 10.13
N GLN A 50 1.31 7.51 9.49
CA GLN A 50 1.39 6.58 8.38
C GLN A 50 2.04 7.22 7.16
N GLY A 51 1.65 8.46 6.84
CA GLY A 51 2.32 9.27 5.83
C GLY A 51 3.81 9.48 6.11
N ALA A 52 4.17 9.79 7.35
CA ALA A 52 5.57 9.97 7.73
C ALA A 52 6.38 8.65 7.65
N LEU A 53 5.84 7.53 8.15
CA LEU A 53 6.54 6.24 8.24
C LEU A 53 6.69 5.51 6.90
N PHE A 54 5.74 5.68 5.97
CA PHE A 54 5.70 4.93 4.71
C PHE A 54 5.86 5.79 3.45
N TYR A 55 5.65 7.11 3.52
CA TYR A 55 5.75 7.98 2.33
C TYR A 55 6.93 8.94 2.38
N ASN A 56 7.04 9.79 3.40
CA ASN A 56 8.12 10.77 3.54
C ASN A 56 8.44 11.03 5.03
N PRO A 57 9.53 10.45 5.57
CA PRO A 57 9.86 10.61 6.99
C PRO A 57 10.31 12.03 7.37
N ALA A 58 10.62 12.92 6.42
CA ALA A 58 10.86 14.33 6.72
C ALA A 58 9.63 15.03 7.32
N MET A 59 8.43 14.43 7.17
CA MET A 59 7.20 14.95 7.74
C MET A 59 7.12 14.82 9.26
N PHE A 60 7.95 13.98 9.89
CA PHE A 60 8.11 14.02 11.35
C PHE A 60 8.57 15.40 11.85
N GLY A 61 9.31 16.16 11.04
CA GLY A 61 9.68 17.54 11.34
C GLY A 61 8.53 18.55 11.25
N LYS A 62 7.35 18.16 10.72
CA LYS A 62 6.12 18.97 10.66
C LYS A 62 5.20 18.70 11.85
N ILE A 63 5.26 17.52 12.44
CA ILE A 63 4.41 17.11 13.55
C ILE A 63 4.80 17.88 14.82
N LYS A 64 3.83 18.58 15.42
CA LYS A 64 4.05 19.46 16.58
C LYS A 64 3.49 18.90 17.88
N SER A 65 2.61 17.91 17.80
CA SER A 65 1.87 17.38 18.94
C SER A 65 1.96 15.86 18.98
N ALA A 66 1.87 15.30 20.19
CA ALA A 66 1.70 13.88 20.34
C ALA A 66 0.31 13.46 19.84
N ASN A 67 0.23 12.35 19.11
CA ASN A 67 -1.02 11.77 18.64
C ASN A 67 -0.97 10.24 18.82
N LEU A 68 -2.08 9.66 19.25
CA LEU A 68 -2.28 8.22 19.35
C LEU A 68 -3.46 7.84 18.47
N GLU A 69 -3.20 7.05 17.45
CA GLU A 69 -4.22 6.52 16.54
C GLU A 69 -4.30 5.01 16.75
N PRO A 70 -5.14 4.52 17.68
CA PRO A 70 -5.21 3.10 17.99
C PRO A 70 -5.84 2.29 16.84
N LEU A 71 -6.67 2.93 16.01
CA LEU A 71 -7.38 2.29 14.93
C LEU A 71 -7.32 3.16 13.67
N ASN A 72 -6.42 2.79 12.76
CA ASN A 72 -6.37 3.32 11.40
C ASN A 72 -6.55 2.14 10.45
N PHE A 73 -7.79 1.88 10.02
CA PHE A 73 -8.11 0.76 9.15
C PHE A 73 -8.30 1.22 7.70
N LYS A 74 -7.98 0.32 6.77
CA LYS A 74 -8.19 0.49 5.34
C LYS A 74 -8.83 -0.77 4.79
N LEU A 75 -9.90 -0.59 4.04
CA LEU A 75 -10.53 -1.64 3.26
C LEU A 75 -10.55 -1.20 1.79
N SER A 76 -10.10 -2.06 0.89
CA SER A 76 -10.16 -1.82 -0.55
C SER A 76 -10.50 -3.12 -1.26
N GLY A 77 -11.18 -3.03 -2.40
CA GLY A 77 -11.58 -4.17 -3.20
C GLY A 77 -12.48 -3.78 -4.35
N ASN A 78 -12.77 -4.72 -5.23
CA ASN A 78 -13.67 -4.48 -6.37
C ASN A 78 -15.07 -4.18 -5.83
N LEU A 79 -15.75 -3.19 -6.43
CA LEU A 79 -17.11 -2.78 -6.03
C LEU A 79 -18.08 -3.96 -6.03
N ASP A 80 -17.97 -4.87 -6.99
CA ASP A 80 -18.85 -6.06 -7.08
C ASP A 80 -18.58 -7.05 -5.96
N LEU A 81 -17.31 -7.22 -5.55
CA LEU A 81 -16.93 -8.03 -4.41
C LEU A 81 -17.38 -7.36 -3.09
N ILE A 82 -17.17 -6.06 -2.92
CA ILE A 82 -17.60 -5.34 -1.71
C ILE A 82 -19.13 -5.36 -1.57
N ARG A 83 -19.86 -5.25 -2.70
CA ARG A 83 -21.33 -5.38 -2.74
C ARG A 83 -21.79 -6.80 -2.46
N SER A 84 -21.12 -7.83 -2.98
CA SER A 84 -21.45 -9.23 -2.71
C SER A 84 -21.09 -9.68 -1.29
N LEU A 85 -20.12 -9.02 -0.65
CA LEU A 85 -19.69 -9.32 0.72
C LEU A 85 -20.68 -8.83 1.78
N GLY A 86 -21.57 -7.87 1.47
CA GLY A 86 -22.59 -7.35 2.39
C GLY A 86 -22.04 -6.94 3.77
N VAL A 87 -22.90 -6.93 4.79
CA VAL A 87 -22.52 -6.74 6.22
C VAL A 87 -21.74 -7.93 6.81
N ASP A 88 -21.52 -8.99 6.03
CA ASP A 88 -20.87 -10.25 6.45
C ASP A 88 -19.44 -10.40 5.93
N SER A 89 -18.79 -9.29 5.55
CA SER A 89 -17.41 -9.26 5.02
C SER A 89 -16.38 -9.99 5.90
N TYR A 90 -16.59 -10.04 7.23
CA TYR A 90 -15.75 -10.80 8.17
C TYR A 90 -15.77 -12.32 7.93
N LYS A 91 -16.85 -12.86 7.34
CA LYS A 91 -17.02 -14.30 7.08
C LYS A 91 -16.17 -14.79 5.91
N TYR A 92 -15.59 -13.91 5.09
CA TYR A 92 -14.87 -14.25 3.85
C TYR A 92 -13.35 -14.19 3.97
N SER A 93 -12.82 -14.02 5.18
CA SER A 93 -11.37 -13.98 5.46
C SER A 93 -10.64 -15.33 5.30
N GLY A 94 -11.34 -16.40 4.90
CA GLY A 94 -10.80 -17.75 4.72
C GLY A 94 -10.68 -18.16 3.25
N ARG A 95 -9.53 -18.75 2.90
CA ARG A 95 -9.23 -19.28 1.55
C ARG A 95 -10.35 -20.15 0.96
N SER A 96 -10.96 -21.03 1.76
CA SER A 96 -12.02 -21.94 1.31
C SER A 96 -13.24 -21.19 0.77
N LYS A 97 -13.70 -20.16 1.47
CA LYS A 97 -14.88 -19.37 1.06
C LYS A 97 -14.61 -18.45 -0.11
N TYR A 98 -13.36 -18.05 -0.30
CA TYR A 98 -12.96 -17.29 -1.49
C TYR A 98 -12.98 -18.17 -2.75
N ILE A 99 -12.66 -19.46 -2.62
CA ILE A 99 -12.81 -20.44 -3.71
C ILE A 99 -14.29 -20.64 -4.07
N ASP A 100 -15.18 -20.72 -3.07
CA ASP A 100 -16.62 -20.81 -3.30
C ASP A 100 -17.17 -19.58 -4.04
N TYR A 101 -16.66 -18.38 -3.70
CA TYR A 101 -17.00 -17.16 -4.43
C TYR A 101 -16.55 -17.22 -5.90
N LEU A 102 -15.32 -17.69 -6.16
CA LEU A 102 -14.79 -17.84 -7.52
C LEU A 102 -15.56 -18.89 -8.34
N LEU A 103 -16.08 -19.94 -7.70
CA LEU A 103 -16.98 -20.92 -8.34
C LEU A 103 -18.30 -20.28 -8.79
N ALA A 104 -18.87 -19.39 -7.98
CA ALA A 104 -20.13 -18.71 -8.25
C ALA A 104 -20.00 -17.55 -9.25
N HIS A 105 -18.81 -16.94 -9.37
CA HIS A 105 -18.55 -15.76 -10.20
C HIS A 105 -17.42 -16.02 -11.22
N ARG A 106 -17.64 -17.01 -12.10
CA ARG A 106 -16.70 -17.34 -13.18
C ARG A 106 -16.60 -16.17 -14.17
N GLY A 107 -15.39 -15.75 -14.48
CA GLY A 107 -15.05 -14.55 -15.24
C GLY A 107 -14.56 -13.36 -14.41
N ASP A 108 -14.92 -13.28 -13.13
CA ASP A 108 -14.56 -12.12 -12.29
C ASP A 108 -13.10 -12.13 -11.86
N LYS A 109 -12.52 -10.95 -11.60
CA LYS A 109 -11.15 -10.79 -11.07
C LYS A 109 -11.18 -10.21 -9.65
N PRO A 110 -11.74 -10.94 -8.66
CA PRO A 110 -11.95 -10.36 -7.34
C PRO A 110 -10.63 -10.01 -6.68
N SER A 111 -10.61 -8.85 -6.03
CA SER A 111 -9.48 -8.44 -5.20
C SER A 111 -10.03 -7.76 -3.96
N HIS A 112 -9.41 -8.05 -2.82
CA HIS A 112 -9.65 -7.32 -1.58
C HIS A 112 -8.37 -7.17 -0.78
N GLU A 113 -8.32 -6.10 -0.01
CA GLU A 113 -7.25 -5.80 0.92
C GLU A 113 -7.83 -5.15 2.17
N PHE A 114 -7.38 -5.67 3.30
CA PHE A 114 -7.65 -5.15 4.63
C PHE A 114 -6.32 -4.76 5.26
N ALA A 115 -6.26 -3.59 5.89
CA ALA A 115 -5.11 -3.18 6.68
C ALA A 115 -5.55 -2.48 7.96
N VAL A 116 -4.77 -2.62 9.02
CA VAL A 116 -4.92 -1.88 10.27
C VAL A 116 -3.55 -1.39 10.74
N PHE A 117 -3.50 -0.14 11.22
CA PHE A 117 -2.26 0.54 11.57
C PHE A 117 -2.36 1.33 12.88
N PRO A 118 -2.39 0.66 14.04
CA PRO A 118 -2.18 1.33 15.32
C PRO A 118 -0.83 2.05 15.33
N ASN A 119 -0.83 3.32 15.70
CA ASN A 119 0.37 4.12 15.72
C ASN A 119 0.36 5.17 16.84
N ILE A 120 1.57 5.57 17.24
CA ILE A 120 1.83 6.69 18.13
C ILE A 120 2.84 7.61 17.45
N THR A 121 2.58 8.89 17.55
CA THR A 121 3.40 9.94 16.97
C THR A 121 3.76 10.95 18.04
N LEU A 122 5.02 11.36 18.07
CA LEU A 122 5.55 12.42 18.91
C LEU A 122 6.24 13.47 18.01
N PRO A 123 6.51 14.69 18.49
CA PRO A 123 7.30 15.64 17.73
C PRO A 123 8.66 15.04 17.33
N GLY A 124 8.89 14.89 16.03
CA GLY A 124 10.13 14.32 15.49
C GLY A 124 10.29 12.80 15.57
N PHE A 125 9.27 12.06 16.02
CA PHE A 125 9.33 10.59 16.14
C PHE A 125 7.97 9.94 15.90
N GLY A 126 7.97 8.72 15.38
CA GLY A 126 6.76 7.91 15.31
C GLY A 126 7.06 6.43 15.34
N PHE A 127 6.08 5.68 15.82
CA PHE A 127 6.07 4.23 15.85
C PHE A 127 4.70 3.73 15.43
N GLY A 128 4.64 2.61 14.71
CA GLY A 128 3.39 1.96 14.39
C GLY A 128 3.57 0.51 14.00
N LEU A 129 2.48 -0.23 14.03
CA LEU A 129 2.44 -1.63 13.64
C LEU A 129 1.42 -1.81 12.54
N LEU A 130 1.88 -2.11 11.33
CA LEU A 130 0.98 -2.37 10.20
C LEU A 130 0.70 -3.85 10.09
N TYR A 131 -0.57 -4.23 10.18
CA TYR A 131 -1.04 -5.53 9.74
C TYR A 131 -1.83 -5.35 8.44
N GLN A 132 -1.48 -6.10 7.40
CA GLN A 132 -2.13 -6.04 6.09
C GLN A 132 -2.38 -7.44 5.56
N SER A 133 -3.57 -7.70 5.04
CA SER A 133 -3.93 -8.92 4.33
C SER A 133 -4.53 -8.55 2.98
N ARG A 134 -4.03 -9.16 1.91
CA ARG A 134 -4.46 -8.95 0.54
C ARG A 134 -4.71 -10.30 -0.13
N THR A 135 -5.79 -10.36 -0.89
CA THR A 135 -6.12 -11.51 -1.73
C THR A 135 -6.49 -11.02 -3.11
N HIS A 136 -5.95 -11.67 -4.13
CA HIS A 136 -6.22 -11.38 -5.52
C HIS A 136 -6.41 -12.68 -6.29
N ALA A 137 -7.39 -12.70 -7.19
CA ALA A 137 -7.57 -13.75 -8.16
C ALA A 137 -7.60 -13.19 -9.57
N THR A 138 -6.92 -13.89 -10.48
CA THR A 138 -6.93 -13.61 -11.91
C THR A 138 -7.39 -14.85 -12.65
N GLY A 139 -8.43 -14.72 -13.47
CA GLY A 139 -8.87 -15.80 -14.35
C GLY A 139 -7.84 -16.07 -15.45
N ILE A 140 -7.49 -17.35 -15.62
CA ILE A 140 -6.69 -17.92 -16.71
C ILE A 140 -7.50 -19.12 -17.21
N ASP A 141 -8.49 -18.88 -18.07
CA ASP A 141 -9.45 -19.89 -18.55
C ASP A 141 -8.77 -21.22 -18.91
N PRO A 142 -9.16 -22.39 -18.32
CA PRO A 142 -10.31 -22.68 -17.44
C PRO A 142 -10.05 -22.56 -15.92
N ASN A 143 -8.91 -22.03 -15.53
CA ASN A 143 -8.41 -22.00 -14.16
C ASN A 143 -8.36 -20.57 -13.59
N TYR A 144 -8.09 -20.48 -12.30
CA TYR A 144 -7.84 -19.21 -11.62
C TYR A 144 -6.49 -19.21 -10.93
N SER A 145 -5.68 -18.21 -11.21
CA SER A 145 -4.50 -17.92 -10.39
C SER A 145 -4.95 -17.18 -9.14
N TYR A 146 -4.72 -17.78 -7.98
CA TYR A 146 -4.95 -17.21 -6.67
C TYR A 146 -3.62 -16.74 -6.07
N LYS A 147 -3.59 -15.52 -5.53
CA LYS A 147 -2.48 -15.00 -4.73
C LYS A 147 -3.03 -14.38 -3.44
N SER A 148 -2.45 -14.78 -2.31
CA SER A 148 -2.71 -14.21 -0.99
C SER A 148 -1.41 -13.76 -0.35
N ARG A 149 -1.45 -12.61 0.30
CA ARG A 149 -0.31 -12.01 0.99
C ARG A 149 -0.78 -11.47 2.33
N THR A 150 -0.07 -11.82 3.39
CA THR A 150 -0.25 -11.25 4.72
C THR A 150 1.07 -10.69 5.21
N GLU A 151 1.04 -9.47 5.73
CA GLU A 151 2.22 -8.73 6.18
C GLU A 151 1.99 -8.17 7.59
N LEU A 152 3.03 -8.28 8.43
CA LEU A 152 3.13 -7.65 9.74
C LEU A 152 4.41 -6.81 9.78
N ILE A 153 4.25 -5.49 9.91
CA ILE A 153 5.34 -4.54 9.72
C ILE A 153 5.40 -3.58 10.90
N PRO A 154 6.17 -3.90 11.96
CA PRO A 154 6.62 -2.92 12.92
C PRO A 154 7.44 -1.86 12.21
N THR A 155 7.11 -0.60 12.45
CA THR A 155 7.74 0.54 11.79
C THR A 155 8.03 1.62 12.83
N LEU A 156 9.19 2.25 12.69
CA LEU A 156 9.56 3.43 13.46
C LEU A 156 10.23 4.44 12.56
N GLY A 157 10.17 5.69 12.95
CA GLY A 157 10.81 6.76 12.19
C GLY A 157 11.06 7.98 13.03
N THR A 158 11.97 8.81 12.54
CA THR A 158 12.34 10.07 13.16
C THR A 158 12.56 11.12 12.09
N GLY A 159 12.39 12.37 12.47
CA GLY A 159 12.76 13.48 11.61
C GLY A 159 13.01 14.73 12.42
N PHE A 160 13.83 15.61 11.86
CA PHE A 160 14.22 16.86 12.49
C PHE A 160 14.10 17.99 11.48
N ARG A 161 14.00 19.21 12.01
CA ARG A 161 13.83 20.45 11.25
C ARG A 161 15.00 21.39 11.52
N LEU A 162 15.48 22.03 10.48
CA LEU A 162 16.53 23.04 10.49
C LEU A 162 16.01 24.33 9.88
N ALA A 163 16.70 25.45 10.13
CA ALA A 163 16.38 26.77 9.58
C ALA A 163 14.89 27.13 9.75
N SER A 164 14.38 27.04 11.00
CA SER A 164 12.96 27.30 11.32
C SER A 164 11.95 26.42 10.57
N GLY A 165 12.37 25.26 10.06
CA GLY A 165 11.53 24.35 9.28
C GLY A 165 11.57 24.59 7.77
N VAL A 166 12.47 25.44 7.27
CA VAL A 166 12.79 25.52 5.83
C VAL A 166 13.35 24.19 5.35
N LEU A 167 14.21 23.55 6.14
CA LEU A 167 14.79 22.25 5.81
C LEU A 167 14.30 21.20 6.81
N ARG A 168 13.85 20.06 6.30
CA ARG A 168 13.43 18.92 7.12
C ARG A 168 14.07 17.66 6.57
N PHE A 169 14.56 16.83 7.48
CA PHE A 169 15.09 15.50 7.18
C PHE A 169 14.33 14.47 7.98
N GLY A 170 14.27 13.25 7.48
CA GLY A 170 13.81 12.14 8.27
C GLY A 170 14.26 10.80 7.73
N TYR A 171 14.12 9.81 8.59
CA TYR A 171 14.44 8.42 8.33
C TYR A 171 13.36 7.52 8.94
N SER A 172 13.00 6.44 8.26
CA SER A 172 12.09 5.41 8.77
C SER A 172 12.68 4.02 8.54
N LEU A 173 12.48 3.12 9.50
CA LEU A 173 12.86 1.71 9.44
C LEU A 173 11.61 0.84 9.60
N GLN A 174 11.49 -0.15 8.73
CA GLN A 174 10.37 -1.09 8.64
C GLN A 174 10.92 -2.51 8.73
N TRP A 175 10.38 -3.32 9.64
CA TRP A 175 10.67 -4.75 9.67
C TRP A 175 9.51 -5.51 9.04
N VAL A 176 9.65 -5.90 7.78
CA VAL A 176 8.59 -6.54 7.01
C VAL A 176 8.62 -8.03 7.28
N ASN A 177 7.60 -8.56 7.97
CA ASN A 177 7.34 -9.99 8.04
C ASN A 177 6.22 -10.32 7.07
N ARG A 178 6.46 -11.25 6.15
CA ARG A 178 5.55 -11.52 5.04
C ARG A 178 5.33 -13.01 4.88
N THR A 179 4.08 -13.38 4.67
CA THR A 179 3.66 -14.71 4.21
C THR A 179 2.89 -14.56 2.91
N GLU A 180 3.32 -15.28 1.88
CA GLU A 180 2.65 -15.33 0.59
C GLU A 180 2.24 -16.77 0.25
N GLY A 181 1.05 -16.90 -0.30
CA GLY A 181 0.56 -18.12 -0.90
C GLY A 181 0.10 -17.84 -2.31
N GLN A 182 0.54 -18.66 -3.26
CA GLN A 182 0.00 -18.65 -4.60
C GLN A 182 -0.39 -20.07 -5.00
N GLY A 183 -1.44 -20.18 -5.81
CA GLY A 183 -1.90 -21.47 -6.30
C GLY A 183 -2.83 -21.30 -7.48
N THR A 184 -3.08 -22.39 -8.19
CA THR A 184 -4.03 -22.43 -9.30
C THR A 184 -5.26 -23.20 -8.87
N VAL A 185 -6.41 -22.54 -8.86
CA VAL A 185 -7.70 -23.20 -8.65
C VAL A 185 -8.17 -23.73 -9.98
N SER A 186 -8.29 -25.05 -10.08
CA SER A 186 -8.87 -25.72 -11.25
C SER A 186 -10.32 -26.08 -10.95
N PHE A 187 -11.22 -25.82 -11.90
CA PHE A 187 -12.63 -26.15 -11.75
C PHE A 187 -12.96 -27.41 -12.53
N ALA A 188 -13.34 -28.47 -11.81
CA ALA A 188 -13.86 -29.70 -12.40
C ALA A 188 -15.35 -29.82 -12.07
N SER A 189 -16.21 -29.53 -13.05
CA SER A 189 -17.67 -29.72 -13.08
C SER A 189 -18.50 -29.07 -11.93
N ASN A 190 -18.19 -29.32 -10.66
CA ASN A 190 -18.77 -28.70 -9.46
C ASN A 190 -17.82 -28.65 -8.24
N SER A 191 -16.54 -28.98 -8.40
CA SER A 191 -15.53 -28.91 -7.34
C SER A 191 -14.36 -28.01 -7.77
N ALA A 192 -13.83 -27.28 -6.81
CA ALA A 192 -12.62 -26.49 -6.97
C ALA A 192 -11.51 -27.14 -6.17
N SER A 193 -10.43 -27.51 -6.84
CA SER A 193 -9.21 -27.99 -6.18
C SER A 193 -8.10 -26.97 -6.37
N VAL A 194 -7.36 -26.70 -5.29
CA VAL A 194 -6.13 -25.93 -5.38
C VAL A 194 -5.02 -26.87 -5.82
N THR A 195 -4.45 -26.56 -6.97
CA THR A 195 -3.30 -27.27 -7.56
C THR A 195 -2.11 -26.32 -7.61
N ASN A 196 -0.89 -26.87 -7.53
CA ASN A 196 0.36 -26.09 -7.55
C ASN A 196 0.41 -24.99 -6.48
N GLU A 197 0.04 -25.32 -5.25
CA GLU A 197 0.14 -24.39 -4.13
C GLU A 197 1.61 -24.25 -3.71
N THR A 198 2.16 -23.05 -3.83
CA THR A 198 3.43 -22.69 -3.23
C THR A 198 3.20 -21.66 -2.14
N ARG A 199 3.79 -21.92 -0.97
CA ARG A 199 3.79 -20.98 0.15
C ARG A 199 5.21 -20.58 0.49
N GLY A 200 5.41 -19.30 0.72
CA GLY A 200 6.66 -18.75 1.19
C GLY A 200 6.40 -17.82 2.36
N SER A 201 7.27 -17.86 3.35
CA SER A 201 7.37 -16.83 4.37
C SER A 201 8.78 -16.28 4.37
N GLY A 202 8.90 -15.00 4.71
CA GLY A 202 10.18 -14.32 4.78
C GLY A 202 10.07 -13.06 5.61
N SER A 203 11.21 -12.58 6.07
CA SER A 203 11.31 -11.29 6.72
C SER A 203 12.49 -10.50 6.15
N GLY A 204 12.37 -9.17 6.21
CA GLY A 204 13.39 -8.26 5.71
C GLY A 204 13.25 -6.89 6.33
N PHE A 205 14.30 -6.08 6.21
CA PHE A 205 14.28 -4.68 6.60
C PHE A 205 14.10 -3.81 5.36
N SER A 206 13.20 -2.85 5.44
CA SER A 206 13.10 -1.74 4.48
C SER A 206 13.32 -0.43 5.23
N HIS A 207 13.84 0.57 4.55
CA HIS A 207 14.08 1.87 5.12
C HIS A 207 13.85 2.97 4.09
N ASN A 208 13.43 4.12 4.58
CA ASN A 208 13.25 5.31 3.74
C ASN A 208 14.01 6.48 4.34
N GLY A 209 14.62 7.27 3.47
CA GLY A 209 15.18 8.58 3.80
C GLY A 209 14.35 9.66 3.10
N GLY A 210 14.06 10.75 3.80
CA GLY A 210 13.25 11.84 3.29
C GLY A 210 13.93 13.19 3.53
N MET A 211 13.77 14.10 2.57
CA MET A 211 14.13 15.50 2.70
C MET A 211 13.01 16.37 2.15
N THR A 212 12.67 17.44 2.87
CA THR A 212 11.72 18.46 2.42
C THR A 212 12.35 19.83 2.57
N VAL A 213 12.34 20.61 1.49
CA VAL A 213 12.73 22.02 1.47
C VAL A 213 11.49 22.85 1.24
N THR A 214 11.10 23.68 2.19
CA THR A 214 9.97 24.63 2.09
C THR A 214 10.51 26.04 2.03
N LEU A 215 10.31 26.74 0.91
CA LEU A 215 10.79 28.11 0.77
C LEU A 215 9.92 29.07 1.62
N PRO A 216 10.53 30.02 2.34
CA PRO A 216 9.81 31.02 3.15
C PRO A 216 9.27 32.15 2.27
N TYR A 217 8.53 31.80 1.23
CA TYR A 217 7.87 32.72 0.30
C TYR A 217 6.35 32.52 0.35
N MET A 218 5.61 33.43 -0.29
CA MET A 218 4.15 33.31 -0.43
C MET A 218 3.79 31.93 -1.00
N TYR A 219 2.76 31.28 -0.45
CA TYR A 219 2.31 29.92 -0.76
C TYR A 219 3.22 28.76 -0.32
N GLN A 220 4.35 29.04 0.35
CA GLN A 220 5.24 28.01 0.92
C GLN A 220 5.58 26.87 -0.06
N PRO A 221 6.09 27.17 -1.27
CA PRO A 221 6.41 26.12 -2.23
C PRO A 221 7.41 25.14 -1.61
N SER A 222 7.14 23.84 -1.77
CA SER A 222 7.93 22.78 -1.15
C SER A 222 8.44 21.78 -2.17
N PHE A 223 9.72 21.45 -2.05
CA PHE A 223 10.40 20.41 -2.82
C PHE A 223 10.68 19.24 -1.91
N GLN A 224 10.42 18.04 -2.40
CA GLN A 224 10.50 16.83 -1.59
C GLN A 224 11.23 15.74 -2.32
N PHE A 225 12.13 15.10 -1.59
CA PHE A 225 12.93 13.99 -2.08
C PHE A 225 12.79 12.82 -1.11
N VAL A 226 12.56 11.63 -1.65
CA VAL A 226 12.47 10.40 -0.85
C VAL A 226 13.27 9.31 -1.52
N ALA A 227 14.21 8.73 -0.78
CA ALA A 227 14.91 7.50 -1.13
C ALA A 227 14.25 6.32 -0.40
N ARG A 228 14.06 5.20 -1.10
CA ARG A 228 13.38 4.00 -0.59
C ARG A 228 14.17 2.75 -0.95
N ASN A 229 14.09 1.73 -0.10
CA ASN A 229 14.60 0.37 -0.36
C ASN A 229 13.44 -0.61 -0.52
#